data_AF-A0A7R9AHJ7-F1
#
_entry.id   AF-A0A7R9AHJ7-F1
#
_cell.length_a   1.000
_cell.length_b   1.000
_cell.length_c   1.000
_cell.angle_alpha   90.00
_cell.angle_beta   90.00
_cell.angle_gamma   90.00
#
_symmetry.space_group_name_H-M   'P 1'
#
loop_
_entity.id
_entity.type
_entity.pdbx_description
1 polymer ?
#
loop_
_entity_poly.entity_id
_entity_poly.type
_entity_poly.pdbx_seq_one_letter_code
_entity_poly.pdbx_strand_id
1 'polypeptide(L)' 'MESEDVYGTLKYESGVHRVQRVPATEASGRVHTSAATVAVMPEAEEVDFELKESDLKMETARSGGAG' A
#
# COMPACT_ATOMS: atom_id res chain seq x y z
N MET A 1 1.75 -7.00 15.89
CA MET A 1 0.47 -6.97 16.61
C MET A 1 -0.48 -7.75 15.74
N GLU A 2 -0.61 -9.05 16.02
CA GLU A 2 -1.57 -9.90 15.33
C GLU A 2 -2.73 -10.11 16.30
N SER A 3 -3.88 -9.54 15.97
CA SER A 3 -5.15 -9.88 16.59
C SER A 3 -6.24 -9.83 15.53
N GLU A 4 -7.28 -10.65 15.68
CA GLU A 4 -8.29 -10.89 14.64
C GLU A 4 -9.13 -9.65 14.27
N ASP A 5 -9.07 -8.57 15.07
CA ASP A 5 -9.87 -7.35 14.91
C ASP A 5 -9.06 -6.04 14.78
N VAL A 6 -7.74 -6.11 14.56
CA VAL A 6 -6.88 -4.91 14.46
C VAL A 6 -7.37 -3.94 13.39
N TYR A 7 -7.77 -4.46 12.22
CA TYR A 7 -8.26 -3.64 11.11
C TYR A 7 -9.54 -2.85 11.48
N GLY A 8 -10.45 -3.48 12.23
CA GLY A 8 -11.71 -2.86 12.63
C GLY A 8 -11.53 -1.57 13.43
N THR A 9 -10.48 -1.51 14.24
CA THR A 9 -10.12 -0.33 15.04
C THR A 9 -9.29 0.67 14.23
N LEU A 10 -8.24 0.20 13.54
CA LEU A 10 -7.27 1.08 12.89
C LEU A 10 -7.74 1.67 11.56
N LYS A 11 -8.77 1.12 10.90
CA LYS A 11 -9.26 1.65 9.62
C LYS A 11 -9.64 3.14 9.67
N TYR A 12 -10.04 3.65 10.83
CA TYR A 12 -10.39 5.05 11.05
C TYR A 12 -9.18 5.97 11.23
N GLU A 13 -8.00 5.41 11.51
CA GLU A 13 -6.74 6.15 11.63
C GLU A 13 -6.06 6.39 10.27
N SER A 14 -6.62 5.81 9.19
CA SER A 14 -6.15 6.03 7.83
C SER A 14 -6.32 7.49 7.40
N GLY A 15 -5.35 8.01 6.66
CA GLY A 15 -5.39 9.36 6.10
C GLY A 15 -4.23 10.24 6.55
N VAL A 16 -4.41 11.56 6.40
CA VAL A 16 -3.37 12.55 6.69
C VAL A 16 -3.56 13.12 8.09
N HIS A 17 -2.55 12.92 8.92
CA HIS A 17 -2.47 13.49 10.26
C HIS A 17 -1.62 14.77 10.22
N ARG A 18 -2.14 15.84 10.80
CA ARG A 18 -1.47 17.15 10.83
C ARG A 18 -1.06 17.50 12.25
N VAL A 19 0.11 18.12 12.37
CA VAL A 19 0.62 18.60 13.66
C VAL A 19 1.19 20.00 13.52
N GLN A 20 0.91 20.86 14.48
CA GLN A 20 1.55 22.16 14.63
C GLN A 20 2.45 22.12 15.86
N ARG A 21 3.74 22.40 15.67
CA ARG A 21 4.73 22.38 16.75
C ARG A 21 5.93 23.25 16.40
N VAL A 22 6.75 23.57 17.39
CA VAL A 22 8.13 24.01 17.13
C VAL A 22 8.98 22.75 16.88
N PRO A 23 9.54 22.56 15.68
CA PRO A 23 10.37 21.39 15.42
C PRO A 23 11.68 21.47 16.19
N ALA A 24 12.22 20.32 16.60
CA ALA A 24 13.52 20.25 17.28
C ALA A 24 14.69 20.80 16.43
N THR A 25 14.51 20.86 15.12
CA THR A 25 15.48 21.41 14.15
C THR A 25 15.35 22.92 13.93
N GLU A 26 14.42 23.60 14.61
CA GLU A 26 14.13 25.02 14.41
C GLU A 26 14.82 25.90 15.46
N ALA A 27 15.66 26.84 15.02
CA ALA A 27 16.51 27.65 15.90
C ALA A 27 15.79 28.87 16.52
N SER A 28 14.77 29.43 15.85
CA SER A 28 14.12 30.68 16.26
C SER A 28 12.81 30.47 17.02
N GLY A 29 12.42 29.22 17.32
CA GLY A 29 11.19 28.91 18.05
C GLY A 29 9.91 29.09 17.23
N ARG A 30 9.99 29.06 15.90
CA ARG A 30 8.82 29.24 15.03
C ARG A 30 7.97 27.97 14.99
N VAL A 31 6.64 28.16 15.01
CA VAL A 31 5.69 27.04 14.83
C VAL A 31 5.61 26.65 13.36
N HIS A 32 5.87 25.38 13.06
CA HIS A 32 5.70 24.79 11.75
C HIS A 32 4.49 23.85 11.75
N THR A 33 3.80 23.79 10.62
CA THR A 33 2.80 22.74 10.35
C THR A 33 3.47 21.62 9.59
N SER A 34 3.36 20.39 10.08
CA SER A 34 3.78 19.17 9.40
C SER A 34 2.59 18.25 9.16
N ALA A 35 2.73 17.34 8.20
CA ALA A 35 1.72 16.33 7.89
C ALA A 35 2.39 14.95 7.70
N ALA A 36 1.68 13.88 8.04
CA ALA A 36 2.10 12.49 7.82
C ALA A 36 0.90 11.67 7.36
N THR A 37 1.10 10.77 6.40
CA THR A 37 0.05 9.86 5.91
C THR A 37 0.16 8.51 6.59
N VAL A 38 -0.97 7.98 7.04
CA VAL A 38 -1.11 6.62 7.57
C VAL A 38 -1.96 5.81 6.58
N ALA A 39 -1.42 4.71 6.08
CA ALA A 39 -2.14 3.76 5.25
C ALA A 39 -2.50 2.53 6.09
N VAL A 40 -3.79 2.17 6.12
CA VAL A 40 -4.29 0.99 6.83
C VAL A 40 -5.01 0.10 5.84
N MET A 41 -4.51 -1.12 5.68
CA MET A 41 -5.06 -2.14 4.78
C MET A 41 -5.17 -3.45 5.57
N PRO A 42 -6.21 -4.27 5.31
CA PRO A 42 -6.27 -5.61 5.86
C PRO A 42 -5.13 -6.44 5.25
N GLU A 43 -4.60 -7.38 6.04
CA GLU A 43 -3.71 -8.39 5.49
C GLU A 43 -4.51 -9.32 4.58
N ALA A 44 -4.01 -9.55 3.37
CA ALA A 44 -4.63 -10.47 2.43
C ALA A 44 -3.92 -11.81 2.53
N GLU A 45 -4.69 -12.89 2.64
CA GLU A 45 -4.15 -14.24 2.53
C GLU A 45 -3.67 -14.47 1.10
N GLU A 46 -2.50 -15.10 0.95
CA GLU A 46 -2.05 -15.57 -0.36
C GLU A 46 -3.01 -16.66 -0.84
N VAL A 47 -3.61 -16.43 -2.00
CA VAL A 47 -4.50 -17.43 -2.61
C VAL A 47 -3.68 -18.33 -3.51
N ASP A 48 -3.61 -19.61 -3.16
CA ASP A 48 -3.11 -20.65 -4.07
C ASP A 48 -4.07 -20.76 -5.27
N PHE A 49 -3.63 -20.25 -6.42
CA PHE A 49 -4.37 -20.35 -7.67
C PHE A 49 -3.70 -21.39 -8.56
N GLU A 50 -4.47 -22.38 -9.00
CA GLU A 50 -4.03 -23.39 -9.96
C GLU A 50 -4.47 -22.96 -11.37
N LEU A 51 -3.51 -22.59 -12.22
CA LEU A 51 -3.77 -22.28 -13.62
C LEU A 51 -3.99 -23.56 -14.40
N LYS A 52 -5.22 -23.83 -14.82
CA LYS A 52 -5.54 -24.99 -15.65
C LYS A 52 -5.15 -24.74 -17.09
N GLU A 53 -4.52 -25.72 -17.73
CA GLU A 53 -4.17 -25.64 -19.16
C GLU A 53 -5.41 -25.45 -20.05
N SER A 54 -6.59 -25.88 -19.60
CA SER A 54 -7.87 -25.66 -20.29
C SER A 54 -8.25 -24.19 -20.42
N ASP A 55 -7.74 -23.34 -19.53
CA ASP A 55 -8.04 -21.90 -19.48
C ASP A 55 -7.01 -21.09 -20.29
N LEU A 56 -5.98 -21.76 -20.82
CA LEU A 56 -4.93 -21.16 -21.65
C LEU A 56 -5.27 -21.29 -23.13
N LYS A 57 -5.50 -20.15 -23.79
CA LYS A 57 -5.49 -20.08 -25.25
C LYS A 57 -4.08 -19.77 -25.74
N MET A 58 -3.36 -20.79 -26.19
CA MET A 58 -2.05 -20.60 -26.82
C MET A 58 -2.21 -20.36 -28.32
N GLU A 59 -1.72 -19.21 -28.78
CA GLU A 59 -1.63 -18.89 -30.21
C GLU A 59 -0.16 -18.70 -30.59
N THR A 60 0.27 -19.36 -31.66
CA THR A 60 1.62 -19.20 -32.20
C THR A 60 1.56 -18.41 -33.50
N ALA A 61 2.27 -17.29 -33.57
CA ALA A 61 2.48 -16.53 -34.79
C ALA A 61 3.92 -16.68 -35.28
N ARG A 62 4.15 -16.53 -36.60
CA ARG A 62 5.52 -16.45 -37.12
C ARG A 62 6.16 -15.13 -36.69
N SER A 63 7.45 -15.15 -36.38
CA SER A 63 8.22 -13.93 -36.14
C SER A 63 8.10 -13.00 -37.35
N GLY A 64 7.65 -11.76 -37.10
CA GLY A 64 7.58 -10.73 -38.12
C GLY A 64 8.93 -10.05 -38.27
N GLY A 65 9.78 -10.55 -39.17
CA GLY A 65 11.11 -10.00 -39.41
C GLY A 65 11.94 -10.83 -40.39
N ALA A 66 13.07 -10.28 -40.84
CA ALA A 66 14.06 -11.04 -41.59
C ALA A 66 14.93 -11.84 -40.60
N GLY A 67 14.52 -13.07 -40.31
CA GLY A 67 15.20 -13.95 -39.37
C GLY A 67 14.80 -13.71 -37.93
#